data_AF-A0A6P3YDK5-F1
#
_entry.id   AF-A0A6P3YDK5-F1
#
_cell.length_a   1.000
_cell.length_b   1.000
_cell.length_c   1.000
_cell.angle_alpha   90.00
_cell.angle_beta   90.00
_cell.angle_gamma   90.00
#
_symmetry.space_group_name_H-M   'P 1'
#
loop_
_entity.id
_entity.type
_entity.pdbx_description
1 polymer ?
#
loop_
_entity_poly.entity_id
_entity_poly.type
_entity_poly.pdbx_seq_one_letter_code
_entity_poly.pdbx_strand_id
1 'polypeptide(L)'
;MTSGKETMGEQPIFTCKAHVFHIDPKTKRSWVSASTAAVSVSFFYDSTRSLYRIISVEGTKAVINSTITPNMTFTKTSQKFGQWSDVRANTVYGLGFSSEAELGKFIEKFHEVKEATKLASAKLQSNSSSVTPATSANVSPITSRSGMPSSEQDLIDPPNSSMINSNVSASNNPNPNANMISAQNSVSSITEYFSAEYR
;
A
#
# COMPACT_ATOMS: atom_id res chain seq x y z
N MET A 1 -9.68 -34.28 24.85
CA MET A 1 -9.62 -32.81 24.85
C MET A 1 -9.34 -32.35 23.42
N THR A 2 -10.02 -31.32 22.93
CA THR A 2 -9.96 -30.90 21.53
C THR A 2 -8.71 -30.07 21.24
N SER A 3 -7.73 -30.65 20.56
CA SER A 3 -6.63 -29.89 19.97
C SER A 3 -7.18 -29.00 18.85
N GLY A 4 -6.93 -27.69 18.92
CA GLY A 4 -7.45 -26.67 18.02
C GLY A 4 -6.83 -26.77 16.62
N LYS A 5 -7.29 -27.74 15.83
CA LYS A 5 -6.81 -27.97 14.46
C LYS A 5 -7.50 -27.01 13.49
N GLU A 6 -7.11 -25.73 13.52
CA GLU A 6 -7.38 -24.79 12.43
C GLU A 6 -6.51 -25.13 11.21
N THR A 7 -6.70 -26.34 10.67
CA THR A 7 -6.27 -26.66 9.31
C THR A 7 -7.09 -25.83 8.34
N MET A 8 -6.51 -24.70 7.92
CA MET A 8 -6.54 -24.38 6.50
C MET A 8 -6.07 -25.65 5.77
N GLY A 9 -6.95 -26.27 4.97
CA GLY A 9 -6.61 -27.48 4.21
C GLY A 9 -5.61 -27.23 3.06
N GLU A 10 -5.35 -25.95 2.81
CA GLU A 10 -4.44 -25.40 1.81
C GLU A 10 -2.98 -25.63 2.25
N GLN A 11 -2.18 -26.28 1.41
CA GLN A 11 -0.74 -26.44 1.66
C GLN A 11 -0.01 -25.10 1.47
N PRO A 12 1.02 -24.80 2.27
CA PRO A 12 1.81 -23.59 2.09
C PRO A 12 2.65 -23.66 0.80
N ILE A 13 2.63 -22.58 0.02
CA ILE A 13 3.38 -22.40 -1.24
C ILE A 13 4.90 -22.39 -0.96
N PHE A 14 5.28 -21.79 0.18
CA PHE A 14 6.64 -21.73 0.69
C PHE A 14 6.58 -21.62 2.22
N THR A 15 7.58 -22.15 2.91
CA THR A 15 7.75 -22.02 4.36
C THR A 15 9.24 -21.89 4.70
N CYS A 16 9.57 -20.98 5.61
CA CYS A 16 10.91 -20.80 6.16
C CYS A 16 10.86 -20.63 7.69
N LYS A 17 12.02 -20.51 8.33
CA LYS A 17 12.16 -20.16 9.75
C LYS A 17 12.69 -18.73 9.90
N ALA A 18 12.09 -17.97 10.81
CA ALA A 18 12.54 -16.62 11.17
C ALA A 18 12.03 -16.22 12.56
N HIS A 19 12.76 -15.31 13.22
CA HIS A 19 12.23 -14.56 14.35
C HIS A 19 11.37 -13.39 13.82
N VAL A 20 10.18 -13.21 14.38
CA VAL A 20 9.21 -12.20 13.95
C VAL A 20 9.27 -10.99 14.88
N PHE A 21 9.26 -9.80 14.29
CA PHE A 21 9.23 -8.52 14.99
C PHE A 21 8.11 -7.64 14.43
N HIS A 22 7.53 -6.79 15.27
CA HIS A 22 6.62 -5.73 14.87
C HIS A 22 7.22 -4.37 15.21
N ILE A 23 6.91 -3.34 14.42
CA ILE A 23 7.13 -1.97 14.87
C ILE A 23 6.14 -1.63 15.99
N ASP A 24 6.60 -0.98 17.05
CA ASP A 24 5.74 -0.55 18.16
C ASP A 24 4.65 0.40 17.64
N PRO A 25 3.35 0.10 17.86
CA PRO A 25 2.26 0.94 17.38
C PRO A 25 2.22 2.33 18.02
N LYS A 26 2.84 2.53 19.20
CA LYS A 26 2.93 3.81 19.91
C LYS A 26 4.09 4.67 19.42
N THR A 27 5.30 4.12 19.34
CA THR A 27 6.50 4.91 18.96
C THR A 27 6.68 5.03 17.45
N LYS A 28 6.12 4.06 16.70
CA LYS A 28 6.32 3.82 15.26
C LYS A 28 7.80 3.82 14.84
N ARG A 29 8.72 3.49 15.75
CA ARG A 29 10.19 3.51 15.54
C ARG A 29 10.97 2.39 16.25
N SER A 30 10.52 1.89 17.39
CA SER A 30 11.12 0.72 18.05
C SER A 30 10.61 -0.59 17.45
N TRP A 31 11.47 -1.60 17.36
CA TRP A 31 11.07 -2.99 17.12
C TRP A 31 10.70 -3.67 18.43
N VAL A 32 9.66 -4.50 18.40
CA VAL A 32 9.20 -5.34 19.50
C VAL A 32 9.19 -6.78 19.00
N SER A 33 9.79 -7.71 19.75
CA SER A 33 9.73 -9.12 19.39
C SER A 33 8.29 -9.63 19.46
N ALA A 34 7.84 -10.30 18.40
CA ALA A 34 6.52 -10.91 18.30
C ALA A 34 6.53 -12.42 18.58
N SER A 35 7.72 -13.05 18.51
CA SER A 35 7.97 -14.49 18.72
C SER A 35 9.20 -14.73 19.60
N THR A 36 9.10 -15.65 20.55
CA THR A 36 10.17 -16.04 21.49
C THR A 36 11.30 -16.84 20.85
N ALA A 37 11.04 -17.50 19.72
CA ALA A 37 12.01 -18.30 18.96
C ALA A 37 11.72 -18.25 17.46
N ALA A 38 12.55 -18.92 16.64
CA ALA A 38 12.36 -18.98 15.19
C ALA A 38 11.10 -19.79 14.80
N VAL A 39 10.01 -19.09 14.55
CA VAL A 39 8.71 -19.66 14.14
C VAL A 39 8.67 -19.96 12.64
N SER A 40 7.71 -20.76 12.22
CA SER A 40 7.45 -21.01 10.80
C SER A 40 6.74 -19.80 10.19
N VAL A 41 7.27 -19.25 9.10
CA VAL A 41 6.64 -18.19 8.30
C VAL A 41 6.33 -18.76 6.93
N SER A 42 5.08 -18.67 6.50
CA SER A 42 4.57 -19.40 5.35
C SER A 42 3.70 -18.55 4.45
N PHE A 43 3.83 -18.75 3.13
CA PHE A 43 2.96 -18.15 2.12
C PHE A 43 1.81 -19.11 1.80
N PHE A 44 0.58 -18.61 1.80
CA PHE A 44 -0.64 -19.35 1.44
C PHE A 44 -1.41 -18.61 0.34
N TYR A 45 -2.14 -19.37 -0.48
CA TYR A 45 -3.21 -18.85 -1.32
C TYR A 45 -4.55 -19.24 -0.69
N ASP A 46 -5.29 -18.26 -0.21
CA ASP A 46 -6.63 -18.41 0.31
C ASP A 46 -7.61 -18.46 -0.86
N SER A 47 -8.06 -19.66 -1.18
CA SER A 47 -8.99 -19.92 -2.28
C SER A 47 -10.35 -19.26 -2.05
N THR A 48 -10.84 -19.25 -0.81
CA THR A 48 -12.16 -18.71 -0.42
C THR A 48 -12.26 -17.21 -0.65
N ARG A 49 -11.14 -16.48 -0.50
CA ARG A 49 -11.03 -15.03 -0.73
C ARG A 49 -10.20 -14.68 -1.97
N SER A 50 -9.77 -15.68 -2.73
CA SER A 50 -8.93 -15.58 -3.94
C SER A 50 -7.72 -14.63 -3.79
N LEU A 51 -7.01 -14.72 -2.65
CA LEU A 51 -5.91 -13.82 -2.30
C LEU A 51 -4.74 -14.52 -1.63
N TYR A 52 -3.55 -13.91 -1.70
CA TYR A 52 -2.34 -14.47 -1.11
C TYR A 52 -2.05 -13.86 0.27
N ARG A 53 -1.46 -14.67 1.16
CA ARG A 53 -1.27 -14.33 2.59
C ARG A 53 0.09 -14.78 3.09
N ILE A 54 0.66 -14.02 4.03
CA ILE A 54 1.80 -14.45 4.86
C ILE A 54 1.24 -14.76 6.25
N ILE A 55 1.37 -16.01 6.68
CA ILE A 55 0.86 -16.50 7.96
C ILE A 55 2.05 -17.01 8.80
N SER A 56 2.01 -16.73 10.10
CA SER A 56 2.90 -17.32 11.08
C SER A 56 2.21 -17.40 12.43
N VAL A 57 2.42 -18.51 13.14
CA VAL A 57 1.80 -18.81 14.43
C VAL A 57 2.85 -19.23 15.46
N GLU A 58 2.64 -18.81 16.70
CA GLU A 58 3.40 -19.24 17.87
C GLU A 58 2.42 -19.85 18.89
N GLY A 59 2.52 -21.16 19.13
CA GLY A 59 1.49 -21.89 19.88
C GLY A 59 0.12 -21.75 19.19
N THR A 60 -0.84 -21.16 19.90
CA THR A 60 -2.19 -20.84 19.38
C THR A 60 -2.35 -19.39 18.88
N LYS A 61 -1.31 -18.56 18.99
CA LYS A 61 -1.35 -17.13 18.66
C LYS A 61 -0.85 -16.89 17.23
N ALA A 62 -1.69 -16.28 16.39
CA ALA A 62 -1.21 -15.72 15.12
C ALA A 62 -0.28 -14.53 15.40
N VAL A 63 0.98 -14.65 14.96
CA VAL A 63 1.98 -13.56 15.04
C VAL A 63 2.08 -12.80 13.72
N ILE A 64 1.85 -13.46 12.57
CA ILE A 64 1.69 -12.80 11.26
C ILE A 64 0.38 -13.29 10.64
N ASN A 65 -0.42 -12.36 10.10
CA ASN A 65 -1.70 -12.64 9.44
C ASN A 65 -1.90 -11.70 8.24
N SER A 66 -0.81 -11.41 7.52
CA SER A 66 -0.70 -10.33 6.53
C SER A 66 -1.31 -10.75 5.18
N THR A 67 -1.99 -9.84 4.50
CA THR A 67 -2.51 -10.07 3.13
C THR A 67 -1.59 -9.38 2.12
N ILE A 68 -1.13 -10.14 1.12
CA ILE A 68 -0.24 -9.61 0.09
C ILE A 68 -1.04 -8.73 -0.87
N THR A 69 -0.45 -7.60 -1.29
CA THR A 69 -1.06 -6.66 -2.24
C THR A 69 -0.09 -6.30 -3.37
N PRO A 70 -0.57 -5.92 -4.57
CA PRO A 70 0.28 -5.57 -5.73
C PRO A 70 1.39 -4.54 -5.49
N ASN A 71 1.14 -3.58 -4.59
CA ASN A 71 2.01 -2.43 -4.32
C ASN A 71 2.90 -2.64 -3.07
N MET A 72 2.90 -3.84 -2.53
CA MET A 72 3.62 -4.20 -1.31
C MET A 72 5.09 -4.48 -1.63
N THR A 73 6.00 -3.98 -0.79
CA THR A 73 7.44 -4.16 -0.96
C THR A 73 8.04 -4.74 0.30
N PHE A 74 8.86 -5.78 0.12
CA PHE A 74 9.74 -6.29 1.16
C PHE A 74 11.12 -5.66 0.99
N THR A 75 11.61 -5.00 2.03
CA THR A 75 12.89 -4.28 2.03
C THR A 75 13.89 -5.00 2.92
N LYS A 76 15.00 -5.45 2.33
CA LYS A 76 16.18 -5.91 3.09
C LYS A 76 16.84 -4.72 3.77
N THR A 77 17.03 -4.78 5.09
CA THR A 77 17.63 -3.69 5.89
C THR A 77 18.87 -4.12 6.69
N SER A 78 19.19 -5.41 6.75
CA SER A 78 20.53 -5.92 7.13
C SER A 78 20.88 -7.18 6.34
N GLN A 79 22.05 -7.79 6.59
CA GLN A 79 22.45 -9.05 5.94
C GLN A 79 21.44 -10.19 6.17
N LYS A 80 20.80 -10.22 7.36
CA LYS A 80 19.88 -11.29 7.79
C LYS A 80 18.49 -10.79 8.22
N PHE A 81 18.18 -9.51 7.96
CA PHE A 81 16.90 -8.90 8.33
C PHE A 81 16.24 -8.18 7.15
N GLY A 82 14.92 -8.30 7.05
CA GLY A 82 14.11 -7.52 6.14
C GLY A 82 12.67 -7.35 6.66
N GLN A 83 11.95 -6.41 6.06
CA GLN A 83 10.68 -5.91 6.60
C GLN A 83 9.68 -5.53 5.50
N TRP A 84 8.40 -5.49 5.82
CA TRP A 84 7.35 -4.93 4.97
C TRP A 84 6.27 -4.21 5.78
N SER A 85 5.61 -3.24 5.16
CA SER A 85 4.43 -2.56 5.73
C SER A 85 3.15 -3.27 5.28
N ASP A 86 2.26 -3.59 6.21
CA ASP A 86 0.87 -3.99 5.93
C ASP A 86 -0.06 -2.86 6.37
N VAL A 87 -0.55 -2.11 5.38
CA VAL A 87 -1.46 -0.96 5.60
C VAL A 87 -2.80 -1.41 6.18
N ARG A 88 -3.29 -2.60 5.82
CA ARG A 88 -4.56 -3.14 6.30
C ARG A 88 -4.47 -3.58 7.77
N ALA A 89 -3.30 -4.08 8.19
CA ALA A 89 -3.01 -4.40 9.58
C ALA A 89 -2.43 -3.22 10.39
N ASN A 90 -2.22 -2.03 9.77
CA ASN A 90 -1.62 -0.83 10.38
C ASN A 90 -0.29 -1.11 11.11
N THR A 91 0.52 -2.01 10.55
CA THR A 91 1.77 -2.48 11.17
C THR A 91 2.89 -2.67 10.15
N VAL A 92 4.12 -2.75 10.65
CA VAL A 92 5.30 -3.13 9.87
C VAL A 92 5.83 -4.41 10.49
N TYR A 93 5.91 -5.46 9.68
CA TYR A 93 6.48 -6.74 10.06
C TYR A 93 7.98 -6.76 9.71
N GLY A 94 8.79 -7.31 10.60
CA GLY A 94 10.22 -7.56 10.39
C GLY A 94 10.56 -9.03 10.64
N LEU A 95 11.48 -9.59 9.87
CA LEU A 95 11.92 -10.98 9.97
C LEU A 95 13.45 -11.06 10.10
N GLY A 96 13.92 -11.70 11.16
CA GLY A 96 15.32 -12.09 11.37
C GLY A 96 15.55 -13.56 11.01
N PHE A 97 16.34 -13.81 9.97
CA PHE A 97 16.63 -15.14 9.44
C PHE A 97 17.92 -15.74 10.03
N SER A 98 18.10 -17.07 9.95
CA SER A 98 19.35 -17.69 10.45
C SER A 98 20.54 -17.33 9.56
N SER A 99 20.31 -17.23 8.24
CA SER A 99 21.30 -16.96 7.20
C SER A 99 20.78 -16.00 6.12
N GLU A 100 21.71 -15.38 5.39
CA GLU A 100 21.40 -14.53 4.24
C GLU A 100 20.72 -15.30 3.08
N ALA A 101 21.02 -16.59 2.93
CA ALA A 101 20.42 -17.44 1.90
C ALA A 101 18.92 -17.73 2.15
N GLU A 102 18.47 -17.77 3.40
CA GLU A 102 17.03 -17.86 3.71
C GLU A 102 16.30 -16.54 3.42
N LEU A 103 16.92 -15.41 3.78
CA LEU A 103 16.41 -14.08 3.45
C LEU A 103 16.28 -13.88 1.94
N GLY A 104 17.27 -14.31 1.15
CA GLY A 104 17.22 -14.28 -0.31
C GLY A 104 16.02 -15.04 -0.88
N LYS A 105 15.85 -16.32 -0.48
CA LYS A 105 14.70 -17.15 -0.87
C LYS A 105 13.35 -16.53 -0.46
N PHE A 106 13.28 -15.86 0.69
CA PHE A 106 12.08 -15.16 1.11
C PHE A 106 11.76 -13.95 0.22
N ILE A 107 12.77 -13.16 -0.17
CA ILE A 107 12.62 -12.03 -1.10
C ILE A 107 12.11 -12.50 -2.47
N GLU A 108 12.72 -13.57 -3.01
CA GLU A 108 12.30 -14.21 -4.27
C GLU A 108 10.82 -14.64 -4.21
N LYS A 109 10.43 -15.38 -3.17
CA LYS A 109 9.04 -15.85 -2.99
C LYS A 109 8.06 -14.72 -2.70
N PHE A 110 8.48 -13.67 -2.00
CA PHE A 110 7.65 -12.46 -1.82
C PHE A 110 7.35 -11.79 -3.17
N HIS A 111 8.35 -11.70 -4.07
CA HIS A 111 8.15 -11.16 -5.42
C HIS A 111 7.26 -12.07 -6.28
N GLU A 112 7.52 -13.37 -6.33
CA GLU A 112 6.70 -14.36 -7.06
C GLU A 112 5.21 -14.26 -6.67
N VAL A 113 4.93 -14.26 -5.36
CA VAL A 113 3.55 -14.21 -4.84
C VAL A 113 2.90 -12.83 -5.04
N LYS A 114 3.67 -11.74 -5.02
CA LYS A 114 3.17 -10.39 -5.36
C LYS A 114 2.74 -10.29 -6.82
N GLU A 115 3.52 -10.84 -7.75
CA GLU A 115 3.12 -10.85 -9.17
C GLU A 115 1.92 -11.79 -9.41
N ALA A 116 1.87 -12.95 -8.74
CA ALA A 116 0.68 -13.81 -8.75
C ALA A 116 -0.58 -13.11 -8.20
N THR A 117 -0.43 -12.23 -7.20
CA THR A 117 -1.53 -11.40 -6.65
C THR A 117 -2.07 -10.40 -7.67
N LYS A 118 -1.22 -9.81 -8.52
CA LYS A 118 -1.65 -8.94 -9.63
C LYS A 118 -2.50 -9.71 -10.64
N LEU A 119 -2.03 -10.90 -11.05
CA LEU A 119 -2.72 -11.76 -12.02
C LEU A 119 -4.09 -12.23 -11.49
N ALA A 120 -4.17 -12.62 -10.21
CA ALA A 120 -5.44 -12.98 -9.57
C ALA A 120 -6.43 -11.79 -9.56
N SER A 121 -5.93 -10.59 -9.24
CA SER A 121 -6.74 -9.37 -9.19
C SER A 121 -7.28 -8.99 -10.58
N ALA A 122 -6.43 -9.06 -11.63
CA ALA A 122 -6.83 -8.80 -13.01
C ALA A 122 -7.88 -9.81 -13.53
N LYS A 123 -7.77 -11.09 -13.13
CA LYS A 123 -8.74 -12.13 -13.51
C LYS A 123 -10.13 -11.84 -12.95
N LEU A 124 -10.23 -11.35 -11.71
CA LEU A 124 -11.51 -10.96 -11.10
C LEU A 124 -12.18 -9.80 -11.87
N GLN A 125 -11.38 -8.82 -12.33
CA GLN A 125 -11.88 -7.67 -13.10
C GLN A 125 -12.32 -8.05 -14.52
N SER A 126 -11.60 -8.96 -15.20
CA SER A 126 -11.96 -9.46 -16.53
C SER A 126 -13.26 -10.29 -16.54
N ASN A 127 -13.63 -10.88 -15.39
CA ASN A 127 -14.82 -11.72 -15.29
C ASN A 127 -16.13 -10.93 -15.02
N SER A 128 -16.11 -9.59 -15.04
CA SER A 128 -17.31 -8.74 -14.89
C SER A 128 -17.70 -7.96 -16.15
N SER A 129 -17.14 -8.30 -17.32
CA SER A 129 -17.32 -7.54 -18.57
C SER A 129 -17.78 -8.40 -19.77
N SER A 130 -18.38 -9.57 -19.53
CA SER A 130 -18.70 -10.57 -20.56
C SER A 130 -20.20 -10.91 -20.69
N VAL A 131 -21.10 -9.94 -20.44
CA VAL A 131 -22.55 -10.09 -20.72
C VAL A 131 -23.10 -8.90 -21.52
N THR A 132 -22.73 -8.85 -22.80
CA THR A 132 -23.55 -8.23 -23.86
C THR A 132 -23.39 -9.05 -25.13
N PRO A 133 -24.47 -9.66 -25.69
CA PRO A 133 -24.40 -10.30 -27.00
C PRO A 133 -24.28 -9.24 -28.09
N ALA A 134 -23.68 -9.60 -29.23
CA ALA A 134 -23.48 -8.68 -30.34
C ALA A 134 -24.76 -8.45 -31.15
N THR A 135 -25.01 -7.19 -31.52
CA THR A 135 -25.84 -6.83 -32.68
C THR A 135 -25.16 -5.70 -33.44
N SER A 136 -25.02 -5.89 -34.76
CA SER A 136 -24.26 -5.01 -35.64
C SER A 136 -25.07 -3.76 -36.05
N ALA A 137 -24.44 -2.59 -35.99
CA ALA A 137 -24.85 -1.42 -36.76
C ALA A 137 -23.61 -0.63 -37.18
N ASN A 138 -23.53 -0.29 -38.47
CA ASN A 138 -22.50 0.56 -39.08
C ASN A 138 -23.08 1.98 -39.32
N VAL A 139 -22.27 2.87 -39.90
CA VAL A 139 -22.62 4.16 -40.50
C VAL A 139 -22.59 5.38 -39.55
N SER A 140 -21.59 6.22 -39.78
CA SER A 140 -21.50 7.63 -39.37
C SER A 140 -21.71 8.54 -40.61
N PRO A 141 -21.46 9.87 -40.57
CA PRO A 141 -22.40 10.92 -40.18
C PRO A 141 -22.68 11.94 -41.32
N ILE A 142 -23.66 12.86 -41.21
CA ILE A 142 -23.66 14.08 -42.06
C ILE A 142 -24.43 15.32 -41.51
N THR A 143 -23.73 16.47 -41.54
CA THR A 143 -24.10 17.89 -41.88
C THR A 143 -25.51 18.49 -41.62
N SER A 144 -25.57 19.67 -40.94
CA SER A 144 -26.04 20.97 -41.53
C SER A 144 -26.09 22.24 -40.63
N ARG A 145 -25.44 23.32 -41.12
CA ARG A 145 -25.90 24.75 -41.21
C ARG A 145 -26.12 25.68 -39.98
N SER A 146 -25.06 26.43 -39.64
CA SER A 146 -24.94 27.92 -39.65
C SER A 146 -26.16 28.87 -39.48
N GLY A 147 -26.02 29.92 -38.63
CA GLY A 147 -26.81 31.19 -38.72
C GLY A 147 -26.65 32.20 -37.56
N MET A 148 -26.50 33.49 -37.87
CA MET A 148 -26.45 34.72 -37.03
C MET A 148 -27.17 35.85 -37.83
N PRO A 149 -27.50 37.08 -37.34
CA PRO A 149 -27.42 37.68 -35.98
C PRO A 149 -28.68 38.55 -35.57
N SER A 150 -28.52 39.36 -34.50
CA SER A 150 -29.03 40.75 -34.31
C SER A 150 -30.41 41.12 -33.69
N SER A 151 -30.29 41.86 -32.56
CA SER A 151 -30.89 43.18 -32.22
C SER A 151 -32.35 43.39 -31.78
N GLU A 152 -32.47 43.94 -30.56
CA GLU A 152 -33.38 45.04 -30.09
C GLU A 152 -34.90 44.76 -30.05
N GLN A 153 -35.73 45.39 -29.20
CA GLN A 153 -35.65 46.54 -28.23
C GLN A 153 -36.52 46.15 -26.98
N ASP A 154 -36.84 46.89 -25.89
CA ASP A 154 -36.63 48.26 -25.36
C ASP A 154 -37.00 48.32 -23.82
N LEU A 155 -36.80 49.47 -23.14
CA LEU A 155 -37.39 49.92 -21.84
C LEU A 155 -36.99 49.16 -20.53
N ILE A 156 -36.79 49.76 -19.33
CA ILE A 156 -36.71 51.16 -18.82
C ILE A 156 -35.91 51.20 -17.48
N ASP A 157 -35.36 52.36 -17.12
CA ASP A 157 -34.55 52.67 -15.91
C ASP A 157 -34.56 54.22 -15.72
N PRO A 158 -33.99 54.88 -14.67
CA PRO A 158 -33.58 54.51 -13.30
C PRO A 158 -34.36 55.42 -12.28
N PRO A 159 -33.80 56.22 -11.33
CA PRO A 159 -32.69 56.06 -10.35
C PRO A 159 -33.05 56.44 -8.87
N ASN A 160 -32.20 56.13 -7.88
CA ASN A 160 -31.62 57.16 -6.98
C ASN A 160 -30.36 56.67 -6.20
N SER A 161 -29.59 57.64 -5.69
CA SER A 161 -28.31 57.65 -4.93
C SER A 161 -28.29 56.85 -3.58
N SER A 162 -27.16 56.66 -2.86
CA SER A 162 -25.93 57.48 -2.72
C SER A 162 -24.70 56.79 -2.06
N MET A 163 -23.48 57.16 -2.50
CA MET A 163 -22.16 57.18 -1.77
C MET A 163 -21.61 55.84 -1.17
N ILE A 164 -20.35 55.63 -0.75
CA ILE A 164 -19.06 56.36 -0.57
C ILE A 164 -17.94 55.24 -0.63
N ASN A 165 -16.62 55.33 -0.87
CA ASN A 165 -15.61 56.26 -1.41
C ASN A 165 -14.21 55.55 -1.28
N SER A 166 -13.23 55.91 -2.13
CA SER A 166 -11.75 55.78 -1.98
C SER A 166 -11.04 54.46 -1.57
N ASN A 167 -10.52 53.75 -2.59
CA ASN A 167 -9.07 53.57 -2.88
C ASN A 167 -8.02 53.30 -1.78
N VAL A 168 -7.30 52.16 -1.87
CA VAL A 168 -5.85 52.07 -1.54
C VAL A 168 -5.12 51.08 -2.46
N SER A 169 -3.83 51.34 -2.70
CA SER A 169 -2.99 50.68 -3.72
C SER A 169 -2.54 49.25 -3.39
N ALA A 170 -2.39 48.41 -4.42
CA ALA A 170 -1.70 47.12 -4.32
C ALA A 170 -0.18 47.27 -4.47
N SER A 171 0.59 46.65 -3.57
CA SER A 171 2.05 46.58 -3.62
C SER A 171 2.52 45.12 -3.58
N ASN A 172 3.15 44.65 -4.65
CA ASN A 172 3.79 43.33 -4.68
C ASN A 172 5.04 43.31 -3.79
N ASN A 173 5.19 42.27 -2.96
CA ASN A 173 6.44 41.97 -2.28
C ASN A 173 6.61 40.45 -2.13
N PRO A 174 7.63 39.82 -2.76
CA PRO A 174 7.83 38.37 -2.66
C PRO A 174 8.49 37.98 -1.33
N ASN A 175 7.96 36.94 -0.67
CA ASN A 175 8.49 36.43 0.59
C ASN A 175 9.47 35.25 0.36
N PRO A 176 10.78 35.40 0.66
CA PRO A 176 11.78 34.38 0.39
C PRO A 176 12.07 33.49 1.61
N ASN A 177 11.17 32.57 1.97
CA ASN A 177 11.50 31.57 3.00
C ASN A 177 10.78 30.22 2.82
N ALA A 178 11.27 29.42 1.88
CA ALA A 178 10.79 28.05 1.64
C ALA A 178 11.90 27.16 1.05
N ASN A 179 12.73 26.56 1.92
CA ASN A 179 13.38 25.23 1.79
C ASN A 179 14.65 25.14 2.66
N MET A 180 14.57 24.42 3.79
CA MET A 180 15.72 23.73 4.43
C MET A 180 15.20 22.69 5.44
N ILE A 181 14.80 21.52 4.94
CA ILE A 181 14.74 20.29 5.72
C ILE A 181 15.62 19.28 4.97
N SER A 182 16.88 19.20 5.38
CA SER A 182 17.84 18.25 4.84
C SER A 182 17.63 16.86 5.46
N ALA A 183 17.74 15.82 4.65
CA ALA A 183 17.62 14.44 5.12
C ALA A 183 18.90 13.99 5.84
N GLN A 184 19.05 14.28 7.13
CA GLN A 184 20.13 13.74 7.97
C GLN A 184 19.68 12.52 8.78
N ASN A 185 19.73 11.38 8.10
CA ASN A 185 20.40 10.15 8.54
C ASN A 185 20.50 9.88 10.06
N SER A 186 19.65 8.98 10.58
CA SER A 186 19.74 8.40 11.94
C SER A 186 19.57 6.87 11.90
N VAL A 187 20.53 6.19 11.25
CA VAL A 187 20.58 4.71 11.16
C VAL A 187 21.39 4.09 12.32
N SER A 188 22.15 4.90 13.05
CA SER A 188 23.20 4.47 13.99
C SER A 188 22.74 3.54 15.13
N SER A 189 21.53 3.73 15.65
CA SER A 189 21.06 3.07 16.89
C SER A 189 20.70 1.58 16.77
N ILE A 190 20.75 0.99 15.57
CA ILE A 190 20.45 -0.44 15.36
C ILE A 190 21.72 -1.29 15.42
N THR A 191 22.86 -0.76 14.95
CA THR A 191 24.10 -1.54 14.76
C THR A 191 24.73 -2.00 16.08
N GLU A 192 24.61 -1.19 17.14
CA GLU A 192 25.23 -1.47 18.44
C GLU A 192 24.56 -2.65 19.16
N TYR A 193 23.22 -2.72 19.16
CA TYR A 193 22.48 -3.82 19.80
C TYR A 193 22.78 -5.19 19.16
N PHE A 194 22.79 -5.27 17.82
CA PHE A 194 23.12 -6.54 17.14
C PHE A 194 24.61 -6.93 17.23
N SER A 195 25.50 -6.00 17.61
CA SER A 195 26.92 -6.29 17.83
C SER A 195 27.22 -6.86 19.22
N ALA A 196 26.28 -6.78 20.17
CA ALA A 196 26.45 -7.23 21.55
C ALA A 196 26.09 -8.72 21.78
N GLU A 197 25.22 -9.29 20.94
CA GLU A 197 24.69 -10.67 21.11
C GLU A 197 25.48 -11.77 20.36
N TYR A 198 26.54 -11.42 19.63
CA TYR A 198 27.37 -12.37 18.87
C TYR A 198 28.88 -12.12 19.11
N ARG A 199 29.34 -12.41 20.32
CA ARG A 199 30.76 -12.42 20.69
C ARG A 199 31.09 -13.51 21.71
#